data_AF-Q9SAN7-F1
#
_entry.id   AF-Q9SAN7-F1
#
_cell.length_a   1.000
_cell.length_b   1.000
_cell.length_c   1.000
_cell.angle_alpha   90.00
_cell.angle_beta   90.00
_cell.angle_gamma   90.00
#
_symmetry.space_group_name_H-M   'P 1'
#
loop_
_entity.id
_entity.type
_entity.pdbx_description
1 polymer ?
#
loop_
_entity_poly.entity_id
_entity_poly.type
_entity_poly.pdbx_seq_one_letter_code
_entity_poly.pdbx_strand_id
1 'polypeptide(L)'
;MSSSSSLSLDGLELNQVFFKSIANSNPPSQTNHHTKISVIGVGNVGMAIAQTILTQDLVDELALVDANSDKLRGEMLDLQHAAAFLPRTKIVASADYTVTAGSDLCIVTAGARQNPGESRLNLLQRNLAMYKSIVPELVKYSPECILLIVSNPVDLLTYVAWKLSGFPVNRVIGSGTNLDSSRFRFLIADHLDVNAQDVQAYIVGEHGDSSVALWSSISVGGIPVLSFLENQQIAFEKDTLEKIHKQVVQSAYEVI
;
A
#
# COMPACT_ATOMS: atom_id res chain seq x y z
N MET A 1 -42.69 28.38 9.03
CA MET A 1 -41.33 28.48 8.44
C MET A 1 -40.71 27.11 8.65
N SER A 2 -40.35 26.30 7.66
CA SER A 2 -39.75 26.58 6.37
C SER A 2 -40.32 25.67 5.27
N SER A 3 -40.57 26.29 4.12
CA SER A 3 -40.85 25.68 2.82
C SER A 3 -39.69 24.81 2.33
N SER A 4 -39.96 23.54 2.01
CA SER A 4 -39.15 22.79 1.04
C SER A 4 -39.91 22.77 -0.28
N SER A 5 -39.40 23.55 -1.23
CA SER A 5 -39.85 23.61 -2.61
C SER A 5 -39.68 22.24 -3.28
N SER A 6 -40.79 21.60 -3.63
CA SER A 6 -40.81 20.43 -4.52
C SER A 6 -40.51 20.89 -5.94
N LEU A 7 -39.26 20.75 -6.38
CA LEU A 7 -38.91 20.81 -7.80
C LEU A 7 -39.37 19.51 -8.46
N SER A 8 -40.64 19.46 -8.87
CA SER A 8 -41.19 18.37 -9.67
C SER A 8 -41.11 18.73 -11.16
N LEU A 9 -40.15 18.15 -11.87
CA LEU A 9 -40.35 17.82 -13.29
C LEU A 9 -40.89 16.39 -13.34
N ASP A 10 -42.08 16.21 -13.91
CA ASP A 10 -42.68 14.92 -14.28
C ASP A 10 -42.88 13.85 -13.20
N GLY A 11 -43.16 14.25 -11.95
CA GLY A 11 -43.72 13.33 -10.94
C GLY A 11 -42.78 12.20 -10.48
N LEU A 12 -41.50 12.27 -10.81
CA LEU A 12 -40.47 11.39 -10.25
C LEU A 12 -39.88 12.05 -9.00
N GLU A 13 -40.19 11.50 -7.83
CA GLU A 13 -39.48 11.85 -6.59
C GLU A 13 -38.01 11.40 -6.73
N LEU A 14 -37.14 12.33 -7.13
CA LEU A 14 -35.68 12.12 -7.30
C LEU A 14 -35.05 11.45 -6.08
N ASN A 15 -35.52 11.76 -4.87
CA ASN A 15 -35.06 11.14 -3.63
C ASN A 15 -35.31 9.61 -3.59
N GLN A 16 -36.41 9.12 -4.17
CA GLN A 16 -36.73 7.68 -4.20
C GLN A 16 -36.00 6.92 -5.30
N VAL A 17 -35.59 7.60 -6.38
CA VAL A 17 -34.86 6.99 -7.51
C VAL A 17 -33.37 6.90 -7.21
N PHE A 18 -32.78 7.94 -6.61
CA PHE A 18 -31.34 7.96 -6.31
C PHE A 18 -30.98 7.25 -5.00
N PHE A 19 -31.82 7.37 -3.97
CA PHE A 19 -31.56 6.77 -2.66
C PHE A 19 -32.51 5.61 -2.40
N LYS A 20 -32.45 4.57 -3.23
CA LYS A 20 -32.97 3.27 -2.80
C LYS A 20 -32.09 2.77 -1.67
N SER A 21 -32.65 2.77 -0.45
CA SER A 21 -32.11 1.97 0.64
C SER A 21 -31.99 0.53 0.10
N ILE A 22 -30.79 -0.05 0.21
CA ILE A 22 -30.57 -1.47 -0.06
C ILE A 22 -31.28 -2.22 1.07
N ALA A 23 -32.60 -2.32 1.00
CA ALA A 23 -33.38 -3.16 1.90
C ALA A 23 -32.85 -4.59 1.69
N ASN A 24 -32.12 -5.09 2.70
CA ASN A 24 -31.32 -6.33 2.74
C ASN A 24 -29.79 -6.17 2.62
N SER A 25 -29.20 -4.99 2.80
CA SER A 25 -27.78 -4.97 3.19
C SER A 25 -27.70 -5.47 4.63
N ASN A 26 -27.20 -6.70 4.81
CA ASN A 26 -26.72 -7.12 6.12
C ASN A 26 -25.81 -6.00 6.65
N PRO A 27 -25.91 -5.61 7.93
CA PRO A 27 -24.89 -4.75 8.52
C PRO A 27 -23.52 -5.37 8.21
N PRO A 28 -22.47 -4.57 7.94
CA PRO A 28 -21.13 -5.12 7.75
C PRO A 28 -20.88 -6.04 8.94
N SER A 29 -20.60 -7.31 8.64
CA SER A 29 -20.30 -8.31 9.64
C SER A 29 -19.23 -7.70 10.56
N GLN A 30 -19.54 -7.53 11.85
CA GLN A 30 -18.49 -7.47 12.86
C GLN A 30 -17.85 -8.85 12.83
N THR A 31 -16.81 -9.01 12.01
CA THR A 31 -16.19 -10.31 11.83
C THR A 31 -15.55 -10.68 13.16
N ASN A 32 -16.07 -11.73 13.81
CA ASN A 32 -15.35 -12.50 14.84
C ASN A 32 -14.13 -13.24 14.24
N HIS A 33 -13.63 -12.79 13.09
CA HIS A 33 -12.50 -13.38 12.39
C HIS A 33 -11.24 -12.85 13.05
N HIS A 34 -10.49 -13.75 13.67
CA HIS A 34 -9.18 -13.45 14.23
C HIS A 34 -8.24 -13.04 13.10
N THR A 35 -7.93 -11.75 13.00
CA THR A 35 -7.17 -11.19 11.90
C THR A 35 -5.68 -11.31 12.17
N LYS A 36 -4.97 -12.00 11.27
CA LYS A 36 -3.54 -12.25 11.40
C LYS A 36 -2.73 -11.72 10.22
N ILE A 37 -1.70 -10.93 10.52
CA ILE A 37 -0.75 -10.45 9.51
C ILE A 37 0.65 -10.98 9.82
N SER A 38 1.34 -11.48 8.79
CA SER A 38 2.75 -11.85 8.86
C SER A 38 3.62 -10.84 8.12
N VAL A 39 4.68 -10.34 8.75
CA VAL A 39 5.71 -9.50 8.12
C VAL A 39 7.00 -10.29 7.98
N ILE A 40 7.47 -10.43 6.75
CA ILE A 40 8.67 -11.20 6.39
C ILE A 40 9.78 -10.21 6.08
N GLY A 41 10.82 -10.23 6.91
CA GLY A 41 11.91 -9.26 6.96
C GLY A 41 11.69 -8.24 8.07
N VAL A 42 12.58 -8.19 9.06
CA VAL A 42 12.58 -7.18 10.15
C VAL A 42 13.65 -6.12 9.91
N GLY A 43 13.79 -5.71 8.65
CA GLY A 43 14.50 -4.48 8.27
C GLY A 43 13.71 -3.23 8.65
N ASN A 44 14.26 -2.05 8.37
CA ASN A 44 13.61 -0.77 8.70
C ASN A 44 12.18 -0.67 8.10
N VAL A 45 11.99 -1.14 6.87
CA VAL A 45 10.68 -1.16 6.21
C VAL A 45 9.70 -2.09 6.92
N GLY A 46 10.11 -3.33 7.20
CA GLY A 46 9.27 -4.30 7.91
C GLY A 46 8.89 -3.82 9.31
N MET A 47 9.82 -3.20 10.03
CA MET A 47 9.55 -2.66 11.36
C MET A 47 8.63 -1.44 11.34
N ALA A 48 8.79 -0.53 10.37
CA ALA A 48 7.85 0.59 10.20
C ALA A 48 6.42 0.09 9.91
N ILE A 49 6.28 -0.96 9.10
CA ILE A 49 4.98 -1.61 8.81
C ILE A 49 4.43 -2.27 10.08
N ALA A 50 5.24 -3.05 10.80
CA ALA A 50 4.83 -3.71 12.04
C ALA A 50 4.34 -2.69 13.10
N GLN A 51 5.08 -1.60 13.30
CA GLN A 51 4.70 -0.53 14.23
C GLN A 51 3.41 0.17 13.78
N THR A 52 3.24 0.43 12.49
CA THR A 52 2.01 1.04 11.95
C THR A 52 0.80 0.14 12.18
N ILE A 53 0.94 -1.18 11.94
CA ILE A 53 -0.12 -2.16 12.17
C ILE A 53 -0.56 -2.17 13.64
N LEU A 54 0.41 -2.13 14.56
CA LEU A 54 0.12 -2.16 16.01
C LEU A 54 -0.49 -0.85 16.51
N THR A 55 -0.02 0.31 16.02
CA THR A 55 -0.51 1.62 16.46
C THR A 55 -1.88 1.98 15.88
N GLN A 56 -2.25 1.40 14.73
CA GLN A 56 -3.56 1.59 14.10
C GLN A 56 -4.60 0.53 14.49
N ASP A 57 -4.27 -0.41 15.38
CA ASP A 57 -5.17 -1.47 15.85
C ASP A 57 -5.75 -2.33 14.72
N LEU A 58 -4.91 -2.73 13.75
CA LEU A 58 -5.40 -3.40 12.55
C LEU A 58 -5.58 -4.92 12.70
N VAL A 59 -4.98 -5.55 13.73
CA VAL A 59 -4.87 -7.01 13.82
C VAL A 59 -4.91 -7.55 15.25
N ASP A 60 -5.38 -8.79 15.37
CA ASP A 60 -5.36 -9.57 16.61
C ASP A 60 -4.00 -10.27 16.83
N GLU A 61 -3.35 -10.72 15.74
CA GLU A 61 -2.05 -11.39 15.79
C GLU A 61 -1.10 -10.85 14.71
N LEU A 62 0.13 -10.52 15.14
CA LEU A 62 1.23 -10.12 14.28
C LEU A 62 2.35 -11.17 14.37
N ALA A 63 2.72 -11.73 13.24
CA ALA A 63 3.86 -12.65 13.13
C ALA A 63 5.04 -11.99 12.41
N LEU A 64 6.24 -12.11 12.98
CA LEU A 64 7.49 -11.60 12.39
C LEU A 64 8.40 -12.77 12.02
N VAL A 65 8.94 -12.73 10.79
CA VAL A 65 9.91 -13.73 10.32
C VAL A 65 11.13 -13.05 9.74
N ASP A 66 12.31 -13.43 10.19
CA ASP A 66 13.59 -13.01 9.62
C ASP A 66 14.64 -14.12 9.81
N ALA A 67 15.63 -14.16 8.91
CA ALA A 67 16.74 -15.12 9.00
C ALA A 67 17.73 -14.75 10.12
N ASN A 68 17.81 -13.49 10.52
CA ASN A 68 18.64 -13.03 11.63
C ASN A 68 17.88 -13.15 12.96
N SER A 69 18.08 -14.27 13.67
CA SER A 69 17.40 -14.58 14.93
C SER A 69 17.67 -13.57 16.04
N ASP A 70 18.89 -13.06 16.14
CA ASP A 70 19.26 -12.09 17.17
C ASP A 70 18.54 -10.75 16.96
N LYS A 71 18.53 -10.27 15.71
CA LYS A 71 17.79 -9.07 15.35
C LYS A 71 16.30 -9.26 15.57
N LEU A 72 15.74 -10.36 15.07
CA LEU A 72 14.32 -10.69 15.21
C LEU A 72 13.86 -10.70 16.67
N ARG A 73 14.65 -11.30 17.56
CA ARG A 73 14.36 -11.33 18.99
C ARG A 73 14.41 -9.93 19.60
N GLY A 74 15.39 -9.11 19.22
CA GLY A 74 15.52 -7.73 19.68
C GLY A 74 14.29 -6.88 19.30
N GLU A 75 13.92 -6.91 18.03
CA GLU A 75 12.78 -6.16 17.49
C GLU A 75 11.44 -6.63 18.09
N MET A 76 11.25 -7.95 18.26
CA MET A 76 10.06 -8.50 18.92
C MET A 76 9.92 -7.99 20.36
N LEU A 77 11.00 -8.00 21.14
CA LEU A 77 10.98 -7.53 22.53
C LEU A 77 10.66 -6.04 22.60
N ASP A 78 11.20 -5.24 21.69
CA ASP A 78 10.93 -3.80 21.63
C ASP A 78 9.44 -3.53 21.37
N LEU A 79 8.85 -4.23 20.39
CA LEU A 79 7.41 -4.14 20.12
C LEU A 79 6.55 -4.61 21.30
N GLN A 80 6.93 -5.71 21.97
CA GLN A 80 6.21 -6.21 23.14
C GLN A 80 6.28 -5.25 24.33
N HIS A 81 7.41 -4.59 24.55
CA HIS A 81 7.53 -3.56 25.59
C HIS A 81 6.70 -2.32 25.26
N ALA A 82 6.66 -1.92 23.98
CA ALA A 82 5.80 -0.83 23.52
C ALA A 82 4.30 -1.19 23.58
N ALA A 83 3.96 -2.47 23.45
CA ALA A 83 2.58 -2.96 23.44
C ALA A 83 1.83 -2.73 24.76
N ALA A 84 2.52 -2.41 25.87
CA ALA A 84 1.87 -1.98 27.10
C ALA A 84 0.94 -0.76 26.91
N PHE A 85 1.17 0.04 25.88
CA PHE A 85 0.38 1.22 25.53
C PHE A 85 -0.53 1.01 24.31
N LEU A 86 -0.52 -0.18 23.73
CA LEU A 86 -1.23 -0.50 22.49
C LEU A 86 -2.40 -1.45 22.77
N PRO A 87 -3.36 -1.55 21.84
CA PRO A 87 -4.38 -2.58 21.86
C PRO A 87 -3.78 -3.99 21.99
N ARG A 88 -4.58 -4.94 22.48
CA ARG A 88 -4.11 -6.29 22.83
C ARG A 88 -3.87 -7.14 21.58
N THR A 89 -2.78 -6.88 20.88
CA THR A 89 -2.29 -7.70 19.76
C THR A 89 -1.28 -8.74 20.26
N LYS A 90 -1.46 -10.00 19.85
CA LYS A 90 -0.49 -11.07 20.09
C LYS A 90 0.66 -10.95 19.10
N ILE A 91 1.88 -10.78 19.61
CA ILE A 91 3.10 -10.69 18.78
C ILE A 91 3.89 -11.98 18.90
N VAL A 92 4.13 -12.65 17.77
CA VAL A 92 4.98 -13.85 17.68
C VAL A 92 6.12 -13.60 16.69
N ALA A 93 7.31 -14.13 16.97
CA ALA A 93 8.45 -14.01 16.08
C ALA A 93 9.26 -15.30 16.04
N SER A 94 9.65 -15.75 14.84
CA SER A 94 10.52 -16.92 14.65
C SER A 94 11.19 -16.88 13.28
N ALA A 95 12.36 -17.51 13.16
CA ALA A 95 12.97 -17.79 11.86
C ALA A 95 12.21 -18.90 11.09
N ASP A 96 11.44 -19.72 11.81
CA ASP A 96 10.60 -20.78 11.24
C ASP A 96 9.25 -20.20 10.78
N TYR A 97 8.87 -20.48 9.54
CA TYR A 97 7.63 -20.03 8.92
C TYR A 97 6.36 -20.63 9.52
N THR A 98 6.45 -21.65 10.37
CA THR A 98 5.29 -22.19 11.11
C THR A 98 4.54 -21.11 11.90
N VAL A 99 5.22 -20.06 12.38
CA VAL A 99 4.56 -18.95 13.09
C VAL A 99 3.65 -18.11 12.19
N THR A 100 3.82 -18.20 10.87
CA THR A 100 2.96 -17.51 9.89
C THR A 100 1.65 -18.23 9.64
N ALA A 101 1.45 -19.44 10.20
CA ALA A 101 0.27 -20.25 9.88
C ALA A 101 -1.05 -19.51 10.10
N GLY A 102 -1.95 -19.63 9.13
CA GLY A 102 -3.28 -19.02 9.15
C GLY A 102 -3.27 -17.49 9.07
N SER A 103 -2.30 -16.90 8.37
CA SER A 103 -2.32 -15.45 8.12
C SER A 103 -3.33 -15.08 7.04
N ASP A 104 -3.97 -13.94 7.20
CA ASP A 104 -4.84 -13.31 6.18
C ASP A 104 -4.01 -12.53 5.16
N LEU A 105 -2.94 -11.90 5.63
CA LEU A 105 -2.00 -11.14 4.80
C LEU A 105 -0.55 -11.49 5.17
N CYS A 106 0.26 -11.80 4.17
CA CYS A 106 1.71 -11.92 4.32
C CYS A 106 2.41 -10.79 3.55
N ILE A 107 3.09 -9.91 4.28
CA ILE A 107 3.81 -8.76 3.74
C ILE A 107 5.28 -9.13 3.60
N VAL A 108 5.77 -9.19 2.36
CA VAL A 108 7.17 -9.55 2.07
C VAL A 108 7.98 -8.29 1.84
N THR A 109 8.81 -7.96 2.84
CA THR A 109 9.76 -6.84 2.79
C THR A 109 11.21 -7.31 2.70
N ALA A 110 11.45 -8.61 2.92
CA ALA A 110 12.75 -9.23 2.80
C ALA A 110 13.30 -9.09 1.38
N GLY A 111 14.49 -8.52 1.26
CA GLY A 111 15.17 -8.30 0.00
C GLY A 111 16.65 -8.09 0.22
N ALA A 112 17.44 -8.49 -0.76
CA ALA A 112 18.85 -8.18 -0.82
C ALA A 112 19.04 -6.67 -1.03
N ARG A 113 19.99 -6.09 -0.31
CA ARG A 113 20.52 -4.77 -0.62
C ARG A 113 21.57 -4.89 -1.72
N GLN A 114 21.61 -3.90 -2.60
CA GLN A 114 22.65 -3.82 -3.62
C GLN A 114 24.00 -3.58 -2.95
N ASN A 115 24.96 -4.46 -3.23
CA ASN A 115 26.33 -4.27 -2.77
C ASN A 115 27.06 -3.25 -3.68
N PRO A 116 28.06 -2.50 -3.16
CA PRO A 116 28.88 -1.63 -3.98
C PRO A 116 29.50 -2.39 -5.17
N GLY A 117 29.26 -1.91 -6.40
CA GLY A 117 29.74 -2.53 -7.63
C GLY A 117 28.95 -3.75 -8.12
N GLU A 118 27.87 -4.14 -7.44
CA GLU A 118 27.00 -5.24 -7.87
C GLU A 118 26.12 -4.83 -9.06
N SER A 119 26.05 -5.68 -10.08
CA SER A 119 25.15 -5.46 -11.22
C SER A 119 23.68 -5.61 -10.80
N ARG A 120 22.78 -4.88 -11.46
CA ARG A 120 21.33 -5.03 -11.25
C ARG A 120 20.87 -6.48 -11.44
N LEU A 121 21.47 -7.20 -12.39
CA LEU A 121 21.16 -8.61 -12.67
C LEU A 121 21.54 -9.53 -11.50
N ASN A 122 22.71 -9.32 -10.88
CA ASN A 122 23.13 -10.14 -9.74
C ASN A 122 22.23 -9.90 -8.51
N LEU A 123 21.86 -8.63 -8.27
CA LEU A 123 20.90 -8.28 -7.22
C LEU A 123 19.56 -9.00 -7.44
N LEU A 124 19.06 -8.99 -8.67
CA LEU A 124 17.84 -9.72 -9.04
C LEU A 124 17.97 -11.21 -8.77
N GLN A 125 19.07 -11.85 -9.16
CA GLN A 125 19.28 -13.28 -8.91
C GLN A 125 19.25 -13.63 -7.41
N ARG A 126 19.83 -12.78 -6.56
CA ARG A 126 19.78 -12.97 -5.10
C ARG A 126 18.37 -12.84 -4.55
N ASN A 127 17.62 -11.85 -5.01
CA ASN A 127 16.21 -11.70 -4.65
C ASN A 127 15.36 -12.89 -5.13
N LEU A 128 15.59 -13.38 -6.35
CA LEU A 128 14.92 -14.58 -6.86
C LEU A 128 15.22 -15.82 -6.02
N ALA A 129 16.48 -16.03 -5.62
CA ALA A 129 16.87 -17.15 -4.77
C ALA A 129 16.17 -17.07 -3.39
N MET A 130 16.11 -15.87 -2.82
CA MET A 130 15.40 -15.61 -1.57
C MET A 130 13.89 -15.88 -1.71
N TYR A 131 13.25 -15.39 -2.79
CA TYR A 131 11.81 -15.60 -3.00
C TYR A 131 11.46 -17.07 -3.20
N LYS A 132 12.36 -17.87 -3.81
CA LYS A 132 12.20 -19.32 -3.92
C LYS A 132 12.19 -20.04 -2.57
N SER A 133 12.81 -19.49 -1.53
CA SER A 133 12.74 -20.06 -0.18
C SER A 133 11.58 -19.49 0.66
N ILE A 134 11.20 -18.22 0.43
CA ILE A 134 10.16 -17.54 1.21
C ILE A 134 8.74 -17.95 0.76
N VAL A 135 8.44 -17.77 -0.52
CA VAL A 135 7.06 -17.84 -1.03
C VAL A 135 6.42 -19.22 -0.84
N PRO A 136 7.11 -20.35 -1.15
CA PRO A 136 6.52 -21.67 -0.93
C PRO A 136 6.18 -21.97 0.53
N GLU A 137 7.01 -21.53 1.49
CA GLU A 137 6.72 -21.73 2.91
C GLU A 137 5.52 -20.89 3.37
N LEU A 138 5.38 -19.66 2.89
CA LEU A 138 4.20 -18.84 3.18
C LEU A 138 2.91 -19.48 2.66
N VAL A 139 2.92 -19.98 1.43
CA VAL A 139 1.75 -20.67 0.83
C VAL A 139 1.43 -21.96 1.58
N LYS A 140 2.45 -22.70 2.01
CA LYS A 140 2.28 -23.94 2.77
C LYS A 140 1.56 -23.73 4.10
N TYR A 141 1.92 -22.68 4.85
CA TYR A 141 1.32 -22.41 6.15
C TYR A 141 0.09 -21.49 6.11
N SER A 142 -0.06 -20.70 5.04
CA SER A 142 -1.16 -19.75 4.84
C SER A 142 -1.69 -19.80 3.40
N PRO A 143 -2.34 -20.92 2.99
CA PRO A 143 -2.80 -21.13 1.61
C PRO A 143 -3.91 -20.17 1.16
N GLU A 144 -4.59 -19.52 2.10
CA GLU A 144 -5.67 -18.57 1.84
C GLU A 144 -5.27 -17.10 1.93
N CYS A 145 -4.00 -16.80 2.27
CA CYS A 145 -3.56 -15.42 2.45
C CYS A 145 -3.50 -14.62 1.15
N ILE A 146 -3.46 -13.30 1.30
CA ILE A 146 -2.98 -12.37 0.28
C ILE A 146 -1.47 -12.17 0.50
N LEU A 147 -0.70 -12.15 -0.58
CA LEU A 147 0.69 -11.73 -0.57
C LEU A 147 0.78 -10.24 -0.93
N LEU A 148 1.39 -9.43 -0.06
CA LEU A 148 1.74 -8.04 -0.35
C LEU A 148 3.26 -7.92 -0.47
N ILE A 149 3.73 -7.66 -1.68
CA ILE A 149 5.15 -7.56 -1.99
C ILE A 149 5.59 -6.10 -1.90
N VAL A 150 6.62 -5.85 -1.09
CA VAL A 150 7.20 -4.52 -0.87
C VAL A 150 8.67 -4.49 -1.29
N SER A 151 9.35 -5.64 -1.32
CA SER A 151 10.77 -5.72 -1.72
C SER A 151 10.98 -5.22 -3.15
N ASN A 152 12.08 -4.50 -3.37
CA ASN A 152 12.41 -3.95 -4.68
C ASN A 152 13.30 -4.87 -5.54
N PRO A 153 13.13 -4.86 -6.88
CA PRO A 153 12.12 -4.09 -7.64
C PRO A 153 10.73 -4.73 -7.55
N VAL A 154 9.77 -3.98 -7.02
CA VAL A 154 8.49 -4.51 -6.55
C VAL A 154 7.65 -5.13 -7.66
N ASP A 155 7.59 -4.53 -8.84
CA ASP A 155 6.75 -5.01 -9.94
C ASP A 155 7.21 -6.40 -10.42
N LEU A 156 8.53 -6.58 -10.56
CA LEU A 156 9.12 -7.86 -10.95
C LEU A 156 9.01 -8.91 -9.84
N LEU A 157 9.28 -8.53 -8.59
CA LEU A 157 9.20 -9.47 -7.46
C LEU A 157 7.75 -9.87 -7.16
N THR A 158 6.78 -9.01 -7.46
CA THR A 158 5.34 -9.36 -7.43
C THR A 158 5.02 -10.43 -8.46
N TYR A 159 5.50 -10.27 -9.69
CA TYR A 159 5.35 -11.30 -10.73
C TYR A 159 6.00 -12.63 -10.30
N VAL A 160 7.20 -12.58 -9.73
CA VAL A 160 7.90 -13.78 -9.24
C VAL A 160 7.12 -14.46 -8.11
N ALA A 161 6.65 -13.70 -7.12
CA ALA A 161 5.84 -14.23 -6.03
C ALA A 161 4.55 -14.87 -6.56
N TRP A 162 3.91 -14.27 -7.56
CA TRP A 162 2.74 -14.86 -8.22
C TRP A 162 3.06 -16.21 -8.86
N LYS A 163 4.16 -16.30 -9.62
CA LYS A 163 4.57 -17.56 -10.25
C LYS A 163 4.96 -18.64 -9.24
N LEU A 164 5.64 -18.27 -8.16
CA LEU A 164 6.08 -19.22 -7.14
C LEU A 164 4.95 -19.68 -6.21
N SER A 165 3.97 -18.81 -5.94
CA SER A 165 2.87 -19.14 -5.03
C SER A 165 1.81 -20.04 -5.64
N GLY A 166 1.62 -19.96 -6.97
CA GLY A 166 0.49 -20.60 -7.65
C GLY A 166 -0.87 -19.98 -7.29
N PHE A 167 -0.88 -18.83 -6.60
CA PHE A 167 -2.09 -18.12 -6.25
C PHE A 167 -2.77 -17.48 -7.47
N PRO A 168 -4.09 -17.24 -7.41
CA PRO A 168 -4.75 -16.39 -8.39
C PRO A 168 -4.23 -14.95 -8.29
N VAL A 169 -4.25 -14.23 -9.41
CA VAL A 169 -3.64 -12.88 -9.54
C VAL A 169 -4.19 -11.87 -8.53
N ASN A 170 -5.45 -12.01 -8.09
CA ASN A 170 -6.08 -11.13 -7.12
C ASN A 170 -5.58 -11.32 -5.68
N ARG A 171 -4.73 -12.32 -5.42
CA ARG A 171 -4.11 -12.57 -4.10
C ARG A 171 -2.62 -12.24 -4.04
N VAL A 172 -2.06 -11.65 -5.09
CA VAL A 172 -0.64 -11.25 -5.11
C VAL A 172 -0.55 -9.81 -5.58
N ILE A 173 -0.27 -8.93 -4.63
CA ILE A 173 -0.32 -7.48 -4.80
C ILE A 173 1.08 -6.93 -4.53
N GLY A 174 1.57 -6.05 -5.39
CA GLY A 174 2.77 -5.25 -5.12
C GLY A 174 2.38 -3.92 -4.51
N SER A 175 3.21 -3.36 -3.63
CA SER A 175 3.01 -1.99 -3.13
C SER A 175 3.02 -0.96 -4.27
N GLY A 176 3.78 -1.25 -5.34
CA GLY A 176 3.77 -0.52 -6.61
C GLY A 176 3.92 0.99 -6.42
N THR A 177 3.13 1.74 -7.18
CA THR A 177 3.15 3.20 -7.22
C THR A 177 2.25 3.87 -6.18
N ASN A 178 1.84 3.17 -5.12
CA ASN A 178 1.00 3.75 -4.07
C ASN A 178 1.74 4.90 -3.35
N LEU A 179 3.01 4.68 -3.00
CA LEU A 179 3.83 5.71 -2.35
C LEU A 179 4.17 6.86 -3.33
N ASP A 180 4.45 6.56 -4.60
CA ASP A 180 4.68 7.57 -5.65
C ASP A 180 3.46 8.45 -5.86
N SER A 181 2.26 7.86 -5.87
CA SER A 181 1.00 8.60 -5.94
C SER A 181 0.80 9.47 -4.71
N SER A 182 1.13 8.98 -3.51
CA SER A 182 1.09 9.80 -2.28
C SER A 182 2.04 10.99 -2.35
N ARG A 183 3.28 10.78 -2.84
CA ARG A 183 4.26 11.85 -3.05
C ARG A 183 3.78 12.86 -4.08
N PHE A 184 3.19 12.38 -5.17
CA PHE A 184 2.65 13.21 -6.22
C PHE A 184 1.51 14.10 -5.72
N ARG A 185 0.58 13.52 -4.94
CA ARG A 185 -0.49 14.27 -4.26
C ARG A 185 0.07 15.34 -3.33
N PHE A 186 1.09 15.00 -2.53
CA PHE A 186 1.76 15.95 -1.63
C PHE A 186 2.36 17.14 -2.40
N LEU A 187 3.12 16.89 -3.46
CA LEU A 187 3.77 17.97 -4.24
C LEU A 187 2.76 18.86 -4.97
N ILE A 188 1.67 18.29 -5.49
CA ILE A 188 0.58 19.08 -6.08
C ILE A 188 -0.10 19.93 -5.01
N ALA A 189 -0.36 19.35 -3.83
CA ALA A 189 -1.02 20.04 -2.73
C ALA A 189 -0.18 21.22 -2.22
N ASP A 190 1.14 21.01 -2.07
CA ASP A 190 2.11 22.05 -1.70
C ASP A 190 2.16 23.17 -2.75
N HIS A 191 2.17 22.80 -4.04
CA HIS A 191 2.16 23.78 -5.13
C HIS A 191 0.89 24.63 -5.19
N LEU A 192 -0.26 24.05 -4.82
CA LEU A 192 -1.56 24.71 -4.86
C LEU A 192 -1.99 25.32 -3.52
N ASP A 193 -1.17 25.18 -2.46
CA ASP A 193 -1.47 25.58 -1.09
C ASP A 193 -2.81 25.01 -0.58
N VAL A 194 -3.00 23.70 -0.79
CA VAL A 194 -4.19 22.95 -0.34
C VAL A 194 -3.80 21.73 0.48
N ASN A 195 -4.78 21.10 1.13
CA ASN A 195 -4.52 19.86 1.84
C ASN A 195 -4.37 18.69 0.84
N ALA A 196 -3.33 17.85 1.01
CA ALA A 196 -3.11 16.67 0.16
C ALA A 196 -4.27 15.66 0.17
N GLN A 197 -5.10 15.67 1.21
CA GLN A 197 -6.33 14.86 1.25
C GLN A 197 -7.37 15.30 0.21
N ASP A 198 -7.39 16.59 -0.14
CA ASP A 198 -8.32 17.16 -1.13
C ASP A 198 -7.84 16.97 -2.57
N VAL A 199 -6.58 16.57 -2.75
CA VAL A 199 -5.97 16.28 -4.05
C VAL A 199 -6.11 14.80 -4.39
N GLN A 200 -6.67 14.51 -5.56
CA GLN A 200 -6.63 13.19 -6.18
C GLN A 200 -5.68 13.25 -7.37
N ALA A 201 -4.64 12.42 -7.36
CA ALA A 201 -3.64 12.34 -8.42
C ALA A 201 -2.95 10.98 -8.35
N TYR A 202 -2.64 10.39 -9.51
CA TYR A 202 -2.12 9.03 -9.60
C TYR A 202 -0.85 8.95 -10.43
N ILE A 203 0.11 8.19 -9.92
CA ILE A 203 1.26 7.66 -10.67
C ILE A 203 0.99 6.19 -10.95
N VAL A 204 1.21 5.74 -12.18
CA VAL A 204 1.01 4.35 -12.61
C VAL A 204 2.23 3.83 -13.38
N GLY A 205 2.23 2.54 -13.72
CA GLY A 205 3.33 1.90 -14.43
C GLY A 205 4.36 1.31 -13.46
N GLU A 206 5.64 1.42 -13.79
CA GLU A 206 6.74 0.95 -12.96
C GLU A 206 6.87 1.81 -11.69
N HIS A 207 7.11 1.17 -10.54
CA HIS A 207 7.63 1.88 -9.37
C HIS A 207 9.11 2.23 -9.59
N GLY A 208 9.37 3.47 -10.02
CA GLY A 208 10.72 3.98 -10.25
C GLY A 208 10.81 4.94 -11.44
N ASP A 209 11.95 4.87 -12.13
CA ASP A 209 12.35 5.83 -13.16
C ASP A 209 11.37 5.92 -14.34
N SER A 210 10.71 4.81 -14.71
CA SER A 210 9.77 4.76 -15.85
C SER A 210 8.30 4.93 -15.42
N SER A 211 8.04 5.46 -14.23
CA SER A 211 6.69 5.75 -13.76
C SER A 211 5.99 6.79 -14.63
N VAL A 212 4.65 6.72 -14.71
CA VAL A 212 3.82 7.58 -15.55
C VAL A 212 2.87 8.40 -14.67
N ALA A 213 3.03 9.72 -14.70
CA ALA A 213 2.08 10.63 -14.07
C ALA A 213 0.81 10.79 -14.90
N LEU A 214 -0.35 10.46 -14.31
CA LEU A 214 -1.65 10.63 -14.94
C LEU A 214 -2.15 12.07 -14.75
N TRP A 215 -1.63 13.00 -15.54
CA TRP A 215 -1.98 14.42 -15.48
C TRP A 215 -3.49 14.68 -15.59
N SER A 216 -4.19 13.91 -16.43
CA SER A 216 -5.65 13.99 -16.61
C SER A 216 -6.45 13.55 -15.39
N SER A 217 -5.83 12.85 -14.43
CA SER A 217 -6.48 12.40 -13.19
C SER A 217 -6.46 13.44 -12.07
N ILE A 218 -5.69 14.52 -12.23
CA ILE A 218 -5.52 15.52 -11.18
C ILE A 218 -6.83 16.26 -10.95
N SER A 219 -7.36 16.12 -9.73
CA SER A 219 -8.50 16.90 -9.25
C SER A 219 -8.28 17.41 -7.84
N VAL A 220 -8.84 18.59 -7.56
CA VAL A 220 -8.82 19.23 -6.23
C VAL A 220 -10.24 19.55 -5.84
N GLY A 221 -10.71 19.02 -4.70
CA GLY A 221 -12.10 19.18 -4.28
C GLY A 221 -13.13 18.66 -5.29
N GLY A 222 -12.73 17.67 -6.10
CA GLY A 222 -13.56 17.10 -7.18
C GLY A 222 -13.54 17.88 -8.50
N ILE A 223 -12.80 18.98 -8.60
CA ILE A 223 -12.66 19.76 -9.84
C ILE A 223 -11.40 19.28 -10.60
N PRO A 224 -11.53 18.77 -11.84
CA PRO A 224 -10.37 18.41 -12.66
C PRO A 224 -9.54 19.65 -12.99
N VAL A 225 -8.29 19.68 -12.52
CA VAL A 225 -7.46 20.91 -12.54
C VAL A 225 -7.13 21.34 -13.96
N LEU A 226 -6.62 20.42 -14.79
CA LEU A 226 -6.19 20.76 -16.15
C LEU A 226 -7.37 21.19 -17.03
N SER A 227 -8.48 20.47 -16.96
CA SER A 227 -9.69 20.85 -17.71
C SER A 227 -10.26 22.19 -17.25
N PHE A 228 -10.18 22.50 -15.94
CA PHE A 228 -10.59 23.81 -15.44
C PHE A 228 -9.69 24.93 -15.97
N LEU A 229 -8.37 24.76 -15.93
CA LEU A 229 -7.41 25.75 -16.45
C LEU A 229 -7.60 25.99 -17.94
N GLU A 230 -7.77 24.92 -18.74
CA GLU A 230 -8.06 25.02 -20.18
C GLU A 230 -9.37 25.77 -20.44
N ASN A 231 -10.45 25.44 -19.72
CA ASN A 231 -11.75 26.10 -19.89
C ASN A 231 -11.74 27.58 -19.51
N GLN A 232 -10.96 27.95 -18.49
CA GLN A 232 -10.79 29.34 -18.05
C GLN A 232 -9.72 30.09 -18.86
N GLN A 233 -9.07 29.43 -19.84
CA GLN A 233 -7.95 29.97 -20.61
C GLN A 233 -6.80 30.48 -19.72
N ILE A 234 -6.61 29.83 -18.58
CA ILE A 234 -5.50 30.11 -17.66
C ILE A 234 -4.28 29.34 -18.17
N ALA A 235 -3.23 30.07 -18.54
CA ALA A 235 -1.98 29.45 -18.95
C ALA A 235 -1.33 28.72 -17.77
N PHE A 236 -0.83 27.51 -18.02
CA PHE A 236 0.01 26.77 -17.09
C PHE A 236 1.27 26.29 -17.79
N GLU A 237 2.38 26.26 -17.07
CA GLU A 237 3.66 25.83 -17.60
C GLU A 237 3.77 24.29 -17.53
N LYS A 238 3.92 23.64 -18.68
CA LYS A 238 4.19 22.20 -18.74
C LYS A 238 5.48 21.82 -18.00
N ASP A 239 6.45 22.73 -17.98
CA ASP A 239 7.72 22.56 -17.26
C ASP A 239 7.50 22.41 -15.75
N THR A 240 6.50 23.07 -15.16
CA THR A 240 6.13 22.87 -13.75
C THR A 240 5.65 21.45 -13.48
N LEU A 241 4.79 20.91 -14.36
CA LEU A 241 4.30 19.53 -14.24
C LEU A 241 5.46 18.54 -14.37
N GLU A 242 6.33 18.71 -15.37
CA GLU A 242 7.50 17.87 -15.57
C GLU A 242 8.46 17.91 -14.36
N LYS A 243 8.68 19.09 -13.77
CA LYS A 243 9.46 19.25 -12.53
C LYS A 243 8.85 18.49 -11.36
N ILE A 244 7.53 18.56 -11.17
CA ILE A 244 6.84 17.83 -10.09
C ILE A 244 7.02 16.32 -10.28
N HIS A 245 6.81 15.78 -11.49
CA HIS A 245 7.00 14.35 -11.73
C HIS A 245 8.46 13.92 -11.53
N LYS A 246 9.41 14.74 -11.99
CA LYS A 246 10.84 14.50 -11.77
C LYS A 246 11.18 14.47 -10.27
N GLN A 247 10.60 15.36 -9.48
CA GLN A 247 10.76 15.34 -8.01
C GLN A 247 10.19 14.06 -7.40
N VAL A 248 9.03 13.57 -7.83
CA VAL A 248 8.48 12.28 -7.33
C VAL A 248 9.47 11.13 -7.52
N VAL A 249 10.06 11.03 -8.72
CA VAL A 249 11.06 9.99 -9.04
C VAL A 249 12.34 10.21 -8.22
N GLN A 250 12.81 11.45 -8.10
CA GLN A 250 14.05 11.79 -7.39
C GLN A 250 13.94 11.64 -5.87
N SER A 251 12.78 11.89 -5.27
CA SER A 251 12.56 11.73 -3.82
C SER A 251 12.78 10.30 -3.34
N ALA A 252 12.65 9.30 -4.20
CA ALA A 252 13.01 7.93 -3.83
C ALA A 252 14.53 7.78 -3.56
N TYR A 253 15.35 8.50 -4.31
CA TYR A 253 16.82 8.47 -4.18
C TYR A 253 17.34 9.39 -3.08
N GLU A 254 16.68 10.52 -2.80
CA GLU A 254 17.09 11.44 -1.73
C GLU A 254 16.88 10.86 -0.32
N VAL A 255 15.96 9.89 -0.19
CA VAL A 255 15.64 9.23 1.09
C VAL A 255 16.57 8.03 1.37
N ILE A 256 17.31 7.53 0.38
CA ILE A 256 18.22 6.37 0.48
C ILE A 256 19.66 6.82 0.73
#